data_AF-A0A1V0GTY7-F1
#
_entry.id   AF-A0A1V0GTY7-F1
#
_cell.length_a   1.000
_cell.length_b   1.000
_cell.length_c   1.000
_cell.angle_alpha   90.00
_cell.angle_beta   90.00
_cell.angle_gamma   90.00
#
_symmetry.space_group_name_H-M   'P 1'
#
loop_
_entity.id
_entity.type
_entity.pdbx_description
1 polymer ?
#
loop_
_entity_poly.entity_id
_entity_poly.type
_entity_poly.pdbx_seq_one_letter_code
_entity_poly.pdbx_strand_id
1 'polypeptide(L)'
;MVDENLPPALARALAELFRGQHEVDHILLQFGRGVKDVDWIRELSADGNWTVLSADRRISKNKAEQTTFRSSRLIAFIFAPALQKATLLRACFKTIWSGL
;
A
#
# COMPACT_ATOMS: atom_id res chain seq x y z
N MET A 1 -0.05 3.23 -4.23
CA MET A 1 -1.09 3.38 -3.20
C MET A 1 -0.58 2.95 -1.83
N VAL A 2 -0.71 3.81 -0.82
CA VAL A 2 -0.39 3.54 0.58
C VAL A 2 -1.68 3.35 1.36
N ASP A 3 -1.76 2.23 2.07
CA ASP A 3 -2.92 1.81 2.84
C ASP A 3 -3.17 2.67 4.09
N GLU A 4 -4.41 2.68 4.60
CA GLU A 4 -4.83 3.49 5.75
C GLU A 4 -4.13 3.11 7.07
N ASN A 5 -3.61 1.88 7.16
CA ASN A 5 -2.83 1.43 8.32
C ASN A 5 -1.41 2.01 8.36
N LEU A 6 -0.99 2.72 7.31
CA LEU A 6 0.24 3.47 7.25
C LEU A 6 -0.06 4.97 7.38
N PRO A 7 0.89 5.79 7.87
CA PRO A 7 0.63 7.21 8.03
C PRO A 7 0.68 7.96 6.68
N PRO A 8 -0.16 8.98 6.46
CA PRO A 8 -0.09 9.84 5.26
C PRO A 8 1.27 10.51 5.05
N ALA A 9 2.04 10.73 6.12
CA ALA A 9 3.41 11.25 6.01
C ALA A 9 4.35 10.30 5.24
N LEU A 10 4.16 8.99 5.35
CA LEU A 10 4.93 8.01 4.58
C LEU A 10 4.63 8.11 3.09
N ALA A 11 3.35 8.20 2.72
CA ALA A 11 2.96 8.39 1.32
C ALA A 11 3.58 9.65 0.73
N ARG A 12 3.53 10.78 1.45
CA ARG A 12 4.17 12.03 1.02
C ARG A 12 5.69 11.88 0.84
N ALA A 13 6.38 11.23 1.79
CA ALA A 13 7.82 11.01 1.67
C ALA A 13 8.18 10.14 0.45
N LEU A 14 7.39 9.10 0.17
CA LEU A 14 7.57 8.25 -1.00
C LEU A 14 7.24 9.00 -2.30
N ALA A 15 6.19 9.82 -2.32
CA ALA A 15 5.84 10.66 -3.46
C ALA A 15 6.96 11.63 -3.82
N GLU A 16 7.61 12.23 -2.82
CA GLU A 16 8.79 13.07 -3.01
C GLU A 16 9.98 12.27 -3.55
N LEU A 17 10.24 11.09 -2.98
CA LEU A 17 11.36 10.23 -3.39
C LEU A 17 11.25 9.75 -4.85
N PHE A 18 10.03 9.42 -5.28
CA PHE A 18 9.76 8.91 -6.63
C PHE A 18 9.24 9.97 -7.60
N ARG A 19 9.37 11.26 -7.26
CA ARG A 19 8.88 12.35 -8.09
C ARG A 19 9.41 12.24 -9.52
N GLY A 20 8.49 12.29 -10.49
CA GLY A 20 8.79 12.18 -11.92
C GLY A 20 9.00 10.74 -12.43
N GLN A 21 8.89 9.73 -11.57
CA GLN A 21 9.01 8.32 -11.92
C GLN A 21 7.73 7.53 -11.59
N HIS A 22 7.20 7.70 -10.38
CA HIS A 22 6.00 7.02 -9.92
C HIS A 22 5.07 7.96 -9.16
N GLU A 23 3.78 7.74 -9.31
CA GLU A 23 2.74 8.40 -8.51
C GLU A 23 2.50 7.60 -7.22
N VAL A 24 2.49 8.30 -6.09
CA VAL A 24 2.30 7.68 -4.78
C VAL A 24 1.25 8.44 -4.00
N ASP A 25 0.07 7.85 -3.90
CA ASP A 25 -1.04 8.36 -3.10
C ASP A 25 -1.33 7.53 -1.86
N HIS A 26 -2.17 8.09 -0.99
CA HIS A 26 -2.64 7.49 0.24
C HIS A 26 -4.15 7.29 0.19
N ILE A 27 -4.65 6.12 0.60
CA ILE A 27 -6.07 5.75 0.53
C ILE A 27 -6.96 6.81 1.20
N LEU A 28 -6.62 7.23 2.43
CA LEU A 28 -7.40 8.26 3.14
C LEU A 28 -7.48 9.62 2.43
N LEU A 29 -6.48 9.97 1.61
CA LEU A 29 -6.47 11.24 0.87
C LEU A 29 -7.28 11.13 -0.42
N GLN A 30 -7.24 9.98 -1.08
CA GLN A 30 -7.96 9.76 -2.35
C GLN A 30 -9.43 9.38 -2.15
N PHE A 31 -9.73 8.51 -1.19
CA PHE A 31 -11.05 7.91 -1.00
C PHE A 31 -11.77 8.38 0.28
N GLY A 32 -11.06 9.10 1.17
CA GLY A 32 -11.59 9.53 2.46
C GLY A 32 -11.53 8.44 3.55
N ARG A 33 -12.05 8.77 4.74
CA ARG A 33 -12.03 7.86 5.90
C ARG A 33 -13.21 6.89 5.84
N GLY A 34 -12.96 5.61 6.17
CA GLY A 34 -14.00 4.59 6.27
C GLY A 34 -14.46 4.01 4.93
N VAL A 35 -13.70 4.25 3.85
CA VAL A 35 -13.87 3.52 2.59
C VAL A 35 -13.67 2.02 2.85
N LYS A 36 -14.51 1.16 2.25
CA LYS A 36 -14.36 -0.29 2.40
C LYS A 36 -13.27 -0.80 1.47
N ASP A 37 -12.57 -1.84 1.90
CA ASP A 37 -11.49 -2.45 1.12
C ASP A 37 -11.91 -2.86 -0.29
N VAL A 38 -13.09 -3.45 -0.41
CA VAL A 38 -13.63 -3.90 -1.70
C VAL A 38 -13.82 -2.75 -2.70
N ASP A 39 -14.19 -1.57 -2.23
CA ASP A 39 -14.54 -0.44 -3.09
C ASP A 39 -13.28 0.16 -3.72
N TRP A 40 -12.26 0.48 -2.91
CA TRP A 40 -11.01 1.03 -3.44
C TRP A 40 -10.20 -0.03 -4.22
N ILE A 41 -10.22 -1.32 -3.82
CA ILE A 41 -9.57 -2.38 -4.59
C ILE A 41 -10.17 -2.49 -6.00
N ARG A 42 -11.51 -2.41 -6.11
CA ARG A 42 -12.20 -2.47 -7.40
C ARG A 42 -11.80 -1.30 -8.30
N GLU A 43 -11.76 -0.09 -7.74
CA GLU A 43 -11.40 1.12 -8.49
C GLU A 43 -9.94 1.06 -8.98
N LEU A 44 -8.98 0.78 -8.09
CA LEU A 44 -7.57 0.64 -8.46
C LEU A 44 -7.33 -0.52 -9.45
N SER A 45 -8.10 -1.59 -9.34
CA SER A 45 -8.02 -2.72 -10.27
C SER A 45 -8.53 -2.35 -11.67
N ALA A 46 -9.50 -1.44 -11.80
CA ALA A 46 -10.01 -0.99 -13.09
C ALA A 46 -8.95 -0.15 -13.83
N ASP A 47 -8.21 0.68 -13.10
CA ASP A 47 -7.08 1.45 -13.63
C ASP A 47 -5.88 0.55 -14.01
N GLY A 48 -5.68 -0.55 -13.29
CA GLY A 48 -4.77 -1.63 -13.68
C GLY A 48 -3.27 -1.38 -13.53
N ASN A 49 -2.85 -0.19 -13.06
CA ASN A 49 -1.44 0.22 -12.91
C ASN A 49 -1.01 0.48 -11.47
N TRP A 50 -1.81 0.07 -10.48
CA TRP A 50 -1.55 0.40 -9.08
C TRP A 50 -0.83 -0.71 -8.31
N THR A 51 0.11 -0.28 -7.48
CA THR A 51 0.74 -1.12 -6.44
C THR A 51 0.28 -0.64 -5.07
N VAL A 52 -0.06 -1.57 -4.18
CA VAL A 52 -0.55 -1.31 -2.82
C VAL A 52 0.56 -1.61 -1.81
N LEU A 53 0.86 -0.66 -0.93
CA LEU A 53 1.75 -0.82 0.21
C LEU A 53 0.92 -0.86 1.49
N SER A 54 0.99 -1.97 2.23
CA SER A 54 0.17 -2.20 3.43
C SER A 54 0.97 -2.83 4.56
N ALA A 55 0.61 -2.53 5.81
CA ALA A 55 1.06 -3.25 6.99
C ALA A 55 0.06 -4.35 7.44
N ASP A 56 -1.17 -4.36 6.91
CA ASP A 56 -2.17 -5.35 7.29
C ASP A 56 -2.03 -6.61 6.44
N ARG A 57 -1.70 -7.71 7.12
CA ARG A 57 -1.60 -9.04 6.50
C ARG A 57 -2.99 -9.63 6.19
N ARG A 58 -4.07 -9.04 6.71
CA ARG A 58 -5.45 -9.53 6.54
C ARG A 58 -6.07 -9.20 5.20
N ILE A 59 -5.58 -8.18 4.48
CA ILE A 59 -5.96 -7.90 3.09
C ILE A 59 -5.73 -9.14 2.19
N SER A 60 -4.80 -10.02 2.58
CA SER A 60 -4.54 -11.29 1.88
C SER A 60 -5.37 -12.49 2.35
N LYS A 61 -6.20 -12.38 3.41
CA LYS A 61 -6.79 -13.54 4.10
C LYS A 61 -8.27 -13.78 3.85
N ASN A 62 -9.05 -12.78 3.43
CA ASN A 62 -10.46 -13.00 3.15
C ASN A 62 -10.60 -13.66 1.77
N LYS A 63 -11.30 -14.81 1.66
CA LYS A 63 -11.39 -15.56 0.39
C LYS A 63 -11.99 -14.73 -0.75
N ALA A 64 -12.93 -13.83 -0.45
CA ALA A 64 -13.53 -12.94 -1.44
C ALA A 64 -12.51 -11.89 -1.93
N GLU A 65 -11.81 -11.22 -1.00
CA GLU A 65 -10.76 -10.25 -1.32
C GLU A 65 -9.58 -10.91 -2.02
N GLN A 66 -9.21 -12.14 -1.67
CA GLN A 66 -8.11 -12.87 -2.29
C GLN A 66 -8.42 -13.24 -3.74
N THR A 67 -9.67 -13.61 -4.05
CA THR A 67 -10.09 -13.84 -5.45
C THR A 67 -10.12 -12.54 -6.23
N THR A 68 -10.69 -11.47 -5.67
CA THR A 68 -10.72 -10.15 -6.31
C THR A 68 -9.32 -9.58 -6.51
N PHE A 69 -8.43 -9.72 -5.54
CA PHE A 69 -7.05 -9.27 -5.60
C PHE A 69 -6.21 -10.13 -6.57
N ARG A 70 -6.39 -11.46 -6.60
CA ARG A 70 -5.74 -12.33 -7.59
C ARG A 70 -6.26 -12.12 -9.01
N SER A 71 -7.52 -11.71 -9.17
CA SER A 71 -8.07 -11.30 -10.47
C SER A 71 -7.68 -9.86 -10.84
N SER A 72 -7.24 -9.06 -9.87
CA SER A 72 -6.76 -7.71 -10.09
C SER A 72 -5.32 -7.72 -10.61
N ARG A 73 -4.93 -6.68 -11.35
CA ARG A 73 -3.52 -6.46 -11.74
C ARG A 73 -2.70 -5.80 -10.63
N LEU A 74 -3.21 -5.76 -9.39
CA LEU A 74 -2.57 -5.09 -8.27
C LEU A 74 -1.44 -5.94 -7.70
N ILE A 75 -0.32 -5.28 -7.42
CA ILE A 75 0.80 -5.87 -6.66
C ILE A 75 0.72 -5.34 -5.23
N ALA A 76 0.64 -6.20 -4.23
CA ALA A 76 0.69 -5.80 -2.82
C ALA A 76 2.06 -6.07 -2.20
N PHE A 77 2.69 -5.03 -1.66
CA PHE A 77 3.84 -5.13 -0.75
C PHE A 77 3.34 -5.07 0.68
N ILE A 78 3.61 -6.13 1.45
CA ILE A 78 3.18 -6.24 2.84
C ILE A 78 4.40 -6.22 3.75
N PHE A 79 4.42 -5.29 4.72
CA PHE A 79 5.55 -5.22 5.66
C PHE A 79 5.66 -6.47 6.53
N ALA A 80 6.88 -6.99 6.66
CA ALA A 80 7.19 -8.07 7.59
C ALA A 80 6.94 -7.62 9.05
N PRO A 81 6.48 -8.53 9.95
CA PRO A 81 6.16 -8.18 11.35
C PRO A 81 7.31 -7.49 12.11
N ALA A 82 8.55 -7.80 11.74
CA ALA A 82 9.74 -7.19 12.34
C ALA A 82 9.93 -5.71 11.97
N LEU A 83 9.42 -5.25 10.82
CA LEU A 83 9.44 -3.85 10.42
C LEU A 83 8.33 -3.03 11.08
N GLN A 84 7.21 -3.66 11.45
CA GLN A 84 6.07 -2.97 12.09
C GLN A 84 6.38 -2.48 13.51
N LYS A 85 7.32 -3.13 14.20
CA LYS A 85 7.78 -2.75 15.55
C LYS A 85 8.91 -1.73 15.55
N ALA A 86 9.43 -1.38 14.39
CA ALA A 86 10.53 -0.43 14.27
C ALA A 86 9.94 0.96 13.97
N THR A 87 10.44 2.02 14.62
CA THR A 87 10.11 3.41 14.30
C THR A 87 10.12 3.59 12.78
N LEU A 88 9.10 4.21 12.18
CA LEU A 88 8.87 4.31 10.72
C LEU A 88 10.15 4.49 9.88
N LEU A 89 11.08 5.32 10.38
CA LEU A 89 12.42 5.55 9.81
C LEU A 89 13.25 4.28 9.59
N ARG A 90 13.25 3.35 10.55
CA ARG A 90 14.02 2.10 10.51
C ARG A 90 13.40 1.07 9.54
N ALA A 91 12.08 1.13 9.34
CA ALA A 91 11.35 0.30 8.38
C ALA A 91 11.64 0.75 6.94
N CYS A 92 11.51 2.06 6.66
CA CYS A 92 11.88 2.64 5.35
C CYS A 92 13.32 2.34 4.96
N PHE A 93 14.28 2.52 5.90
CA PHE A 93 15.69 2.30 5.61
C PHE A 93 16.00 0.83 5.24
N LYS A 94 15.36 -0.13 5.90
CA LYS A 94 15.58 -1.56 5.61
C LYS A 94 14.99 -1.99 4.26
N THR A 95 13.79 -1.54 3.90
CA THR A 95 13.14 -1.95 2.64
C THR A 95 13.86 -1.40 1.42
N ILE A 96 14.39 -0.18 1.49
CA ILE A 96 15.17 0.42 0.40
C ILE A 96 16.53 -0.28 0.23
N TRP A 97 17.20 -0.66 1.33
CA TRP A 97 18.54 -1.26 1.27
C TRP A 97 18.55 -2.75 0.87
N SER A 98 17.46 -3.49 1.13
CA SER A 98 17.38 -4.92 0.75
C SER A 98 17.02 -5.17 -0.73
N GLY A 99 16.87 -4.12 -1.53
CA GLY A 99 16.56 -4.18 -2.96
C GLY A 99 17.69 -3.71 -3.89
N LEU A 100 18.88 -3.42 -3.35
CA LEU A 100 20.11 -3.13 -4.09
C LEU A 100 21.11 -4.28 -3.96
#